data_AF-A0A0E0LPE0-F1
#
_entry.id   AF-A0A0E0LPE0-F1
#
_cell.length_a   1.000
_cell.length_b   1.000
_cell.length_c   1.000
_cell.angle_alpha   90.00
_cell.angle_beta   90.00
_cell.angle_gamma   90.00
#
_symmetry.space_group_name_H-M   'P 1'
#
loop_
_entity.id
_entity.type
_entity.pdbx_description
1 polymer ?
#
loop_
_entity_poly.entity_id
_entity_poly.type
_entity_poly.pdbx_seq_one_letter_code
_entity_poly.pdbx_strand_id
1 'polypeptide(L)'
;MGHSFALKALLPNVHTLRRHYTRTPPSLRSPPAIDTGRLQARLEFARLEFVSMAGSSESDYYSSEEEEEEMRWDEDGLGSEGEEDAEAARERALKRLDGLGKRGVCYLSRVPPNMNPSHVRQMLSKYGEVQRIYLVPEGQGHRKHTNVRAKAYTEGWIEFSKKSIAKRVANLLNGEQIGGKKRSPFYYDIWNIKYLKKFKWDDLVGEIAEKTHIREQKLNLEIAAAKKQRDHYLSNVEKSRTLKHIQERRKKKQKTEGTEFNEVREEKSARRIQQKKPVEETGAKIKPKLPKDILAGVFGGP
;
A
#
# COMPACT_ATOMS: atom_id res chain seq x y z
N MET A 1 -78.70 3.20 5.85
CA MET A 1 -77.90 2.27 6.68
C MET A 1 -77.22 1.29 5.76
N GLY A 2 -75.92 1.05 5.94
CA GLY A 2 -75.21 -0.08 5.32
C GLY A 2 -74.45 0.25 4.03
N HIS A 3 -73.24 0.80 4.19
CA HIS A 3 -72.20 0.77 3.17
C HIS A 3 -71.80 -0.69 2.87
N SER A 4 -71.70 -1.06 1.59
CA SER A 4 -70.70 -2.04 1.16
C SER A 4 -70.40 -1.85 -0.32
N PHE A 5 -69.26 -1.23 -0.59
CA PHE A 5 -68.64 -1.12 -1.92
C PHE A 5 -68.04 -2.48 -2.29
N ALA A 6 -68.63 -3.18 -3.26
CA ALA A 6 -67.97 -4.29 -3.95
C ALA A 6 -67.47 -3.79 -5.30
N LEU A 7 -66.22 -3.32 -5.33
CA LEU A 7 -65.50 -2.97 -6.55
C LEU A 7 -65.26 -4.23 -7.39
N LYS A 8 -65.96 -4.30 -8.52
CA LYS A 8 -65.72 -5.24 -9.62
C LYS A 8 -64.54 -4.71 -10.43
N ALA A 9 -63.31 -5.08 -10.07
CA ALA A 9 -62.12 -4.77 -10.87
C ALA A 9 -61.94 -5.83 -11.96
N LEU A 10 -61.96 -5.37 -13.21
CA LEU A 10 -61.54 -6.12 -14.39
C LEU A 10 -60.14 -6.71 -14.17
N LEU A 11 -60.00 -8.01 -14.43
CA LEU A 11 -58.72 -8.67 -14.62
C LEU A 11 -58.15 -8.28 -16.00
N PRO A 12 -57.00 -7.60 -16.11
CA PRO A 12 -56.24 -7.63 -17.35
C PRO A 12 -55.53 -8.98 -17.49
N ASN A 13 -55.75 -9.59 -18.64
CA ASN A 13 -55.15 -10.84 -19.10
C ASN A 13 -53.61 -10.75 -19.07
N VAL A 14 -52.99 -11.36 -18.06
CA VAL A 14 -51.53 -11.50 -17.93
C VAL A 14 -51.03 -12.67 -18.76
N HIS A 15 -50.93 -12.47 -20.07
CA HIS A 15 -50.11 -13.31 -20.95
C HIS A 15 -49.11 -12.43 -21.70
N THR A 16 -48.06 -12.01 -21.00
CA THR A 16 -46.88 -11.42 -21.62
C THR A 16 -45.59 -12.00 -21.01
N LEU A 17 -44.88 -12.72 -21.87
CA LEU A 17 -43.44 -12.95 -21.91
C LEU A 17 -42.72 -13.37 -20.60
N ARG A 18 -42.58 -14.67 -20.46
CA ARG A 18 -41.42 -15.30 -19.81
C ARG A 18 -40.18 -15.10 -20.71
N ARG A 19 -39.47 -13.99 -20.56
CA ARG A 19 -38.06 -13.87 -20.96
C ARG A 19 -37.22 -13.82 -19.69
N HIS A 20 -36.62 -14.96 -19.34
CA HIS A 20 -35.58 -14.98 -18.33
C HIS A 20 -34.38 -14.17 -18.84
N TYR A 21 -33.98 -13.20 -18.03
CA TYR A 21 -32.82 -12.35 -18.26
C TYR A 21 -31.54 -13.17 -18.18
N THR A 22 -30.87 -13.42 -19.31
CA THR A 22 -29.41 -13.66 -19.33
C THR A 22 -28.74 -12.42 -19.87
N ARG A 23 -28.72 -11.37 -19.05
CA ARG A 23 -27.95 -10.16 -19.34
C ARG A 23 -26.53 -10.42 -18.87
N THR A 24 -25.68 -10.95 -19.76
CA THR A 24 -24.24 -10.97 -19.53
C THR A 24 -23.76 -9.52 -19.39
N PRO A 25 -23.16 -9.12 -18.26
CA PRO A 25 -22.67 -7.76 -18.09
C PRO A 25 -21.52 -7.48 -19.06
N PRO A 26 -21.35 -6.23 -19.52
CA PRO A 26 -20.23 -5.88 -20.37
C PRO A 26 -18.92 -6.16 -19.62
N SER A 27 -17.98 -6.80 -20.32
CA SER A 27 -16.63 -7.10 -19.85
C SER A 27 -16.02 -5.84 -19.21
N LEU A 28 -15.97 -5.86 -17.88
CA LEU A 28 -15.07 -5.00 -17.12
C LEU A 28 -13.67 -5.38 -17.58
N ARG A 29 -12.96 -4.41 -18.17
CA ARG A 29 -11.51 -4.53 -18.40
C ARG A 29 -10.91 -5.00 -17.08
N SER A 30 -10.33 -6.20 -17.08
CA SER A 30 -9.70 -6.76 -15.90
C SER A 30 -8.72 -5.71 -15.38
N PRO A 31 -8.74 -5.35 -14.07
CA PRO A 31 -7.68 -4.53 -13.52
C PRO A 31 -6.34 -5.20 -13.87
N PRO A 32 -5.28 -4.41 -14.15
CA PRO A 32 -3.98 -4.99 -14.46
C PRO A 32 -3.67 -6.02 -13.38
N ALA A 33 -3.28 -7.23 -13.81
CA ALA A 33 -2.99 -8.34 -12.92
C ALA A 33 -2.19 -7.78 -11.75
N ILE A 34 -2.80 -7.82 -10.56
CA ILE A 34 -2.13 -7.41 -9.35
C ILE A 34 -0.94 -8.34 -9.29
N ASP A 35 0.25 -7.78 -9.52
CA ASP A 35 1.50 -8.51 -9.42
C ASP A 35 1.61 -8.96 -7.96
N THR A 36 1.12 -10.17 -7.71
CA THR A 36 1.12 -10.80 -6.40
C THR A 36 2.55 -10.96 -5.90
N GLY A 37 3.52 -11.06 -6.82
CA GLY A 37 4.95 -11.04 -6.53
C GLY A 37 5.41 -9.67 -6.02
N ARG A 38 4.98 -8.56 -6.61
CA ARG A 38 5.31 -7.21 -6.12
C ARG A 38 4.63 -6.87 -4.80
N LEU A 39 3.40 -7.33 -4.58
CA LEU A 39 2.74 -7.20 -3.28
C LEU A 39 3.39 -8.11 -2.22
N GLN A 40 3.73 -9.36 -2.54
CA GLN A 40 4.49 -10.23 -1.65
C GLN A 40 5.87 -9.65 -1.35
N ALA A 41 6.59 -9.14 -2.34
CA ALA A 41 7.89 -8.52 -2.15
C ALA A 41 7.79 -7.24 -1.30
N ARG A 42 6.74 -6.43 -1.48
CA ARG A 42 6.52 -5.22 -0.69
C ARG A 42 6.01 -5.53 0.73
N LEU A 43 5.24 -6.61 0.90
CA LEU A 43 4.82 -7.13 2.21
C LEU A 43 6.00 -7.75 2.95
N GLU A 44 6.87 -8.51 2.27
CA GLU A 44 8.11 -9.05 2.80
C GLU A 44 9.12 -7.93 3.12
N PHE A 45 9.19 -6.88 2.30
CA PHE A 45 10.01 -5.70 2.59
C PHE A 45 9.49 -4.95 3.82
N ALA A 46 8.18 -4.70 3.91
CA ALA A 46 7.57 -4.10 5.10
C ALA A 46 7.72 -4.99 6.35
N ARG A 47 7.69 -6.33 6.18
CA ARG A 47 7.95 -7.32 7.23
C ARG A 47 9.40 -7.28 7.69
N LEU A 48 10.36 -7.11 6.77
CA LEU A 48 11.78 -6.94 7.06
C LEU A 48 12.07 -5.59 7.72
N GLU A 49 11.45 -4.50 7.27
CA GLU A 49 11.56 -3.18 7.91
C GLU A 49 11.01 -3.21 9.34
N PHE A 50 9.88 -3.85 9.57
CA PHE A 50 9.33 -3.99 10.92
C PHE A 50 10.21 -4.86 11.83
N VAL A 51 10.82 -5.92 11.29
CA VAL A 51 11.81 -6.74 12.03
C VAL A 51 13.06 -5.92 12.38
N SER A 52 13.50 -5.04 11.48
CA SER A 52 14.61 -4.11 11.71
C SER A 52 14.27 -3.06 12.78
N MET A 53 13.07 -2.49 12.75
CA MET A 53 12.58 -1.54 13.76
C MET A 53 12.37 -2.16 15.14
N ALA A 54 12.01 -3.44 15.23
CA ALA A 54 11.86 -4.15 16.51
C ALA A 54 13.19 -4.58 17.14
N GLY A 55 14.33 -4.32 16.48
CA GLY A 55 15.68 -4.69 16.91
C GLY A 55 16.64 -3.52 17.19
N SER A 56 16.25 -2.27 16.93
CA SER A 56 17.20 -1.15 17.07
C SER A 56 17.27 -0.63 18.50
N SER A 57 18.28 -1.10 19.23
CA SER A 57 18.90 -0.31 20.29
C SER A 57 19.39 1.00 19.68
N GLU A 58 18.75 2.10 20.03
CA GLU A 58 19.08 3.45 19.61
C GLU A 58 20.29 3.93 20.44
N SER A 59 21.49 3.49 20.07
CA SER A 59 22.71 4.26 20.34
C SER A 59 23.60 4.17 19.10
N ASP A 60 23.78 5.33 18.47
CA ASP A 60 25.08 5.88 18.07
C ASP A 60 24.87 6.82 16.89
N TYR A 61 24.65 8.09 17.23
CA TYR A 61 24.72 9.25 16.34
C TYR A 61 25.70 10.25 16.97
N TYR A 62 26.99 10.16 16.62
CA TYR A 62 27.82 11.26 16.07
C TYR A 62 29.31 10.87 15.91
N SER A 63 29.81 11.16 14.70
CA SER A 63 31.09 11.85 14.38
C SER A 63 32.22 11.07 13.72
N SER A 64 32.74 11.75 12.67
CA SER A 64 34.04 11.64 12.01
C SER A 64 34.22 10.43 11.11
N GLU A 65 34.84 10.48 9.94
CA GLU A 65 35.33 11.47 8.98
C GLU A 65 35.87 10.59 7.83
N GLU A 66 36.01 11.15 6.64
CA GLU A 66 36.66 10.62 5.43
C GLU A 66 37.59 9.39 5.58
N GLU A 67 37.35 8.36 4.76
CA GLU A 67 38.40 7.71 3.95
C GLU A 67 37.76 6.89 2.83
N GLU A 68 37.93 7.38 1.60
CA GLU A 68 37.63 6.65 0.36
C GLU A 68 38.73 5.61 0.12
N GLU A 69 38.48 4.34 0.41
CA GLU A 69 39.28 3.24 -0.15
C GLU A 69 38.51 2.59 -1.31
N GLU A 70 39.02 2.88 -2.50
CA GLU A 70 38.65 2.30 -3.79
C GLU A 70 39.02 0.80 -3.81
N MET A 71 38.04 -0.07 -3.53
CA MET A 71 38.26 -1.53 -3.53
C MET A 71 38.26 -2.07 -4.97
N ARG A 72 39.46 -2.31 -5.49
CA ARG A 72 39.75 -3.01 -6.74
C ARG A 72 39.30 -4.49 -6.64
N TRP A 73 38.31 -4.87 -7.45
CA TRP A 73 37.85 -6.25 -7.59
C TRP A 73 38.85 -7.02 -8.47
N ASP A 74 39.71 -7.83 -7.86
CA ASP A 74 40.44 -8.87 -8.61
C ASP A 74 39.49 -10.07 -8.83
N GLU A 75 39.36 -10.44 -10.10
CA GLU A 75 38.38 -11.36 -10.68
C GLU A 75 39.02 -12.74 -10.88
N ASP A 76 39.23 -13.51 -9.80
CA ASP A 76 39.76 -14.86 -9.92
C ASP A 76 39.63 -15.68 -8.62
N GLY A 77 38.64 -16.56 -8.56
CA GLY A 77 38.47 -17.48 -7.42
C GLY A 77 37.14 -18.24 -7.34
N LEU A 78 36.61 -18.74 -8.46
CA LEU A 78 35.46 -19.66 -8.44
C LEU A 78 35.91 -21.06 -7.99
N GLY A 79 35.92 -21.32 -6.69
CA GLY A 79 36.23 -22.63 -6.14
C GLY A 79 35.52 -22.92 -4.80
N SER A 80 34.51 -23.80 -4.84
CA SER A 80 34.03 -24.70 -3.77
C SER A 80 33.57 -24.14 -2.39
N GLU A 81 34.12 -23.06 -1.85
CA GLU A 81 33.85 -22.59 -0.48
C GLU A 81 32.44 -21.98 -0.34
N GLY A 82 31.93 -21.36 -1.41
CA GLY A 82 30.60 -20.75 -1.41
C GLY A 82 29.42 -21.74 -1.35
N GLU A 83 29.62 -23.02 -1.71
CA GLU A 83 28.55 -24.03 -1.66
C GLU A 83 28.35 -24.59 -0.25
N GLU A 84 29.42 -24.85 0.51
CA GLU A 84 29.33 -25.30 1.90
C GLU A 84 28.73 -24.22 2.81
N ASP A 85 29.12 -22.95 2.61
CA ASP A 85 28.53 -21.82 3.31
C ASP A 85 27.04 -21.61 2.95
N ALA A 86 26.67 -21.85 1.69
CA ALA A 86 25.28 -21.80 1.25
C ALA A 86 24.47 -22.98 1.81
N GLU A 87 25.03 -24.18 1.89
CA GLU A 87 24.39 -25.35 2.51
C GLU A 87 24.19 -25.14 4.01
N ALA A 88 25.21 -24.68 4.73
CA ALA A 88 25.11 -24.33 6.14
C ALA A 88 24.07 -23.21 6.37
N ALA A 89 23.98 -22.23 5.47
CA ALA A 89 22.94 -21.21 5.52
C ALA A 89 21.53 -21.79 5.29
N ARG A 90 21.37 -22.72 4.34
CA ARG A 90 20.10 -23.43 4.08
C ARG A 90 19.69 -24.29 5.28
N GLU A 91 20.61 -25.02 5.87
CA GLU A 91 20.34 -25.87 7.03
C GLU A 91 19.94 -25.03 8.26
N ARG A 92 20.62 -23.89 8.49
CA ARG A 92 20.23 -22.91 9.52
C ARG A 92 18.85 -22.32 9.23
N ALA A 93 18.51 -22.06 7.98
CA ALA A 93 17.17 -21.57 7.59
C ALA A 93 16.08 -22.62 7.87
N LEU A 94 16.31 -23.88 7.49
CA LEU A 94 15.39 -24.99 7.78
C LEU A 94 15.17 -25.18 9.29
N LYS A 95 16.25 -25.13 10.10
CA LYS A 95 16.15 -25.17 11.57
C LYS A 95 15.34 -23.99 12.13
N ARG A 96 15.51 -22.79 11.58
CA ARG A 96 14.70 -21.61 11.96
C ARG A 96 13.22 -21.82 11.63
N LEU A 97 12.90 -22.41 10.49
CA LEU A 97 11.53 -22.71 10.06
C LEU A 97 10.87 -23.78 10.93
N ASP A 98 11.56 -24.87 11.27
CA ASP A 98 11.03 -25.92 12.15
C ASP A 98 10.67 -25.37 13.55
N GLY A 99 11.44 -24.39 14.03
CA GLY A 99 11.16 -23.69 15.28
C GLY A 99 9.83 -22.93 15.28
N LEU A 100 9.34 -22.45 14.13
CA LEU A 100 8.15 -21.57 14.06
C LEU A 100 6.88 -22.25 14.57
N GLY A 101 6.69 -23.55 14.32
CA GLY A 101 5.51 -24.29 14.78
C GLY A 101 5.48 -24.54 16.30
N LYS A 102 6.65 -24.46 16.94
CA LYS A 102 6.82 -24.68 18.38
C LYS A 102 6.67 -23.40 19.19
N ARG A 103 6.77 -22.23 18.55
CA ARG A 103 6.64 -20.91 19.19
C ARG A 103 5.24 -20.64 19.71
N GLY A 104 5.15 -19.77 20.70
CA GLY A 104 3.89 -19.31 21.24
C GLY A 104 3.92 -17.82 21.56
N VAL A 105 2.81 -17.15 21.30
CA VAL A 105 2.66 -15.72 21.54
C VAL A 105 1.78 -15.46 22.76
N CYS A 106 2.21 -14.53 23.59
CA CYS A 106 1.45 -13.97 24.69
C CYS A 106 1.06 -12.52 24.38
N TYR A 107 -0.18 -12.18 24.67
CA TYR A 107 -0.70 -10.82 24.67
C TYR A 107 -0.51 -10.19 26.04
N LEU A 108 -0.04 -8.95 26.05
CA LEU A 108 0.12 -8.10 27.22
C LEU A 108 -0.89 -6.95 27.09
N SER A 109 -1.95 -6.99 27.88
CA SER A 109 -3.07 -6.04 27.73
C SER A 109 -2.74 -4.64 28.24
N ARG A 110 -1.83 -4.53 29.20
CA ARG A 110 -1.42 -3.26 29.81
C ARG A 110 0.07 -3.27 30.05
N VAL A 111 0.73 -2.23 29.57
CA VAL A 111 2.15 -1.99 29.79
C VAL A 111 2.31 -0.83 30.80
N PRO A 112 3.07 -1.02 31.89
CA PRO A 112 3.43 0.07 32.79
C PRO A 112 4.11 1.25 32.08
N PRO A 113 3.89 2.49 32.55
CA PRO A 113 4.53 3.67 31.97
C PRO A 113 6.05 3.57 32.12
N ASN A 114 6.81 3.92 31.08
CA ASN A 114 8.28 3.81 31.00
C ASN A 114 8.83 2.37 30.88
N MET A 115 7.98 1.36 30.67
CA MET A 115 8.44 -0.01 30.44
C MET A 115 8.79 -0.23 28.97
N ASN A 116 10.10 -0.27 28.67
CA ASN A 116 10.62 -0.55 27.33
C ASN A 116 10.60 -2.05 26.99
N PRO A 117 10.56 -2.43 25.70
CA PRO A 117 10.65 -3.84 25.27
C PRO A 117 11.86 -4.59 25.86
N SER A 118 13.00 -3.91 26.01
CA SER A 118 14.21 -4.48 26.62
C SER A 118 14.01 -4.85 28.10
N HIS A 119 13.29 -4.03 28.87
CA HIS A 119 12.96 -4.34 30.26
C HIS A 119 12.00 -5.55 30.34
N VAL A 120 11.02 -5.61 29.45
CA VAL A 120 10.10 -6.76 29.34
C VAL A 120 10.88 -8.04 29.05
N ARG A 121 11.81 -7.98 28.09
CA ARG A 121 12.71 -9.09 27.76
C ARG A 121 13.47 -9.54 29.01
N GLN A 122 14.15 -8.64 29.70
CA GLN A 122 14.95 -8.98 30.88
C GLN A 122 14.13 -9.66 31.99
N MET A 123 12.91 -9.18 32.24
CA MET A 123 12.04 -9.75 33.26
C MET A 123 11.54 -11.15 32.86
N LEU A 124 11.12 -11.32 31.60
CA LEU A 124 10.54 -12.56 31.12
C LEU A 124 11.58 -13.62 30.72
N SER A 125 12.81 -13.22 30.41
CA SER A 125 13.93 -14.13 30.13
C SER A 125 14.20 -15.11 31.26
N LYS A 126 13.82 -14.79 32.50
CA LYS A 126 13.94 -15.68 33.67
C LYS A 126 13.06 -16.94 33.55
N TYR A 127 11.93 -16.83 32.85
CA TYR A 127 10.96 -17.92 32.71
C TYR A 127 11.15 -18.68 31.39
N GLY A 128 11.78 -18.06 30.39
CA GLY A 128 12.23 -18.73 29.19
C GLY A 128 12.69 -17.78 28.09
N GLU A 129 13.17 -18.37 27.00
CA GLU A 129 13.73 -17.63 25.87
C GLU A 129 12.64 -16.85 25.10
N VAL A 130 12.76 -15.52 25.16
CA VAL A 130 11.93 -14.56 24.42
C VAL A 130 12.61 -14.24 23.09
N GLN A 131 11.89 -14.35 21.98
CA GLN A 131 12.41 -14.02 20.67
C GLN A 131 12.03 -12.59 20.26
N ARG A 132 10.75 -12.37 19.94
CA ARG A 132 10.24 -11.10 19.43
C ARG A 132 9.33 -10.43 20.44
N ILE A 133 9.39 -9.10 20.53
CA ILE A 133 8.53 -8.28 21.40
C ILE A 133 8.08 -7.08 20.59
N TYR A 134 6.77 -6.82 20.61
CA TYR A 134 6.18 -5.68 19.96
C TYR A 134 5.27 -5.01 20.97
N LEU A 135 5.51 -3.73 21.21
CA LEU A 135 4.70 -2.91 22.08
C LEU A 135 4.11 -1.78 21.23
N VAL A 136 2.81 -1.57 21.34
CA VAL A 136 2.11 -0.48 20.64
C VAL A 136 2.41 0.81 21.37
N PRO A 137 3.10 1.77 20.73
CA PRO A 137 3.30 3.07 21.35
C PRO A 137 1.93 3.73 21.54
N GLU A 138 1.70 4.31 22.72
CA GLU A 138 0.52 5.13 22.96
C GLU A 138 0.54 6.26 21.94
N GLY A 139 -0.56 6.41 21.20
CA GLY A 139 -0.65 7.34 20.08
C GLY A 139 -0.16 8.73 20.49
N GLN A 140 0.78 9.28 19.74
CA GLN A 140 1.17 10.68 19.83
C GLN A 140 0.02 11.55 19.32
N GLY A 141 -1.07 11.64 20.10
CA GLY A 141 -2.00 12.74 19.95
C GLY A 141 -1.17 14.02 19.99
N HIS A 142 -1.48 14.98 19.12
CA HIS A 142 -0.79 16.27 18.97
C HIS A 142 -0.68 17.04 20.29
N ARG A 143 0.15 16.58 21.22
CA ARG A 143 0.49 17.23 22.48
C ARG A 143 1.67 18.12 22.15
N LYS A 144 1.34 19.24 21.50
CA LYS A 144 2.24 20.38 21.39
C LYS A 144 2.58 20.81 22.81
N HIS A 145 3.88 20.88 23.10
CA HIS A 145 4.46 21.38 24.33
C HIS A 145 4.08 20.62 25.61
N THR A 146 5.00 19.81 26.13
CA THR A 146 5.47 19.84 27.54
C THR A 146 6.18 18.53 27.91
N ASN A 147 7.49 18.64 28.15
CA ASN A 147 8.43 17.64 28.68
C ASN A 147 8.51 16.27 27.97
N VAL A 148 9.75 15.81 27.81
CA VAL A 148 10.12 14.48 27.30
C VAL A 148 9.55 13.40 28.24
N ARG A 149 8.25 13.09 28.12
CA ARG A 149 7.67 11.92 28.77
C ARG A 149 8.16 10.70 28.01
N ALA A 150 8.71 9.74 28.74
CA ALA A 150 9.17 8.49 28.14
C ALA A 150 8.04 7.82 27.36
N LYS A 151 8.40 7.11 26.27
CA LYS A 151 7.46 6.44 25.38
C LYS A 151 6.59 5.48 26.21
N ALA A 152 5.31 5.81 26.34
CA ALA A 152 4.32 4.94 26.95
C ALA A 152 3.81 3.95 25.89
N TYR A 153 3.43 2.77 26.35
CA TYR A 153 2.89 1.72 25.49
C TYR A 153 1.53 1.30 26.05
N THR A 154 0.57 1.01 25.18
CA THR A 154 -0.77 0.60 25.60
C THR A 154 -0.87 -0.90 25.77
N GLU A 155 -0.44 -1.63 24.75
CA GLU A 155 -0.59 -3.07 24.63
C GLU A 155 0.65 -3.67 23.94
N GLY A 156 0.81 -4.99 24.01
CA GLY A 156 1.94 -5.65 23.40
C GLY A 156 1.79 -7.15 23.17
N TRP A 157 2.69 -7.69 22.35
CA TRP A 157 2.79 -9.10 22.03
C TRP A 157 4.23 -9.57 22.25
N ILE A 158 4.36 -10.74 22.86
CA ILE A 158 5.63 -11.34 23.21
C ILE A 158 5.66 -12.76 22.65
N GLU A 159 6.64 -13.06 21.81
CA GLU A 159 6.87 -14.39 21.26
C GLU A 159 7.93 -15.13 22.08
N PHE A 160 7.54 -16.31 22.59
CA PHE A 160 8.45 -17.26 23.21
C PHE A 160 8.86 -18.36 22.24
N SER A 161 10.08 -18.85 22.42
CA SER A 161 10.67 -19.98 21.66
C SER A 161 9.77 -21.24 21.69
N LYS A 162 9.13 -21.52 22.83
CA LYS A 162 8.23 -22.67 23.02
C LYS A 162 6.85 -22.25 23.55
N LYS A 163 5.77 -22.75 22.95
CA LYS A 163 4.38 -22.49 23.36
C LYS A 163 4.01 -23.05 24.74
N SER A 164 4.73 -24.07 25.21
CA SER A 164 4.58 -24.60 26.57
C SER A 164 5.04 -23.57 27.62
N ILE A 165 6.13 -22.87 27.34
CA ILE A 165 6.65 -21.77 28.17
C ILE A 165 5.64 -20.62 28.15
N ALA A 166 5.18 -20.21 26.97
CA ALA A 166 4.18 -19.14 26.83
C ALA A 166 2.91 -19.41 27.70
N LYS A 167 2.36 -20.63 27.63
CA LYS A 167 1.23 -21.06 28.47
C LYS A 167 1.54 -20.98 29.96
N ARG A 168 2.71 -21.49 30.37
CA ARG A 168 3.14 -21.49 31.76
C ARG A 168 3.29 -20.06 32.29
N VAL A 169 3.97 -19.19 31.53
CA VAL A 169 4.17 -17.78 31.88
C VAL A 169 2.84 -17.06 32.02
N ALA A 170 1.91 -17.26 31.07
CA ALA A 170 0.59 -16.66 31.16
C ALA A 170 -0.16 -17.11 32.43
N ASN A 171 -0.11 -18.39 32.78
CA ASN A 171 -0.80 -18.88 33.98
C ASN A 171 -0.12 -18.44 35.29
N LEU A 172 1.21 -18.34 35.30
CA LEU A 172 1.97 -17.99 36.50
C LEU A 172 1.99 -16.49 36.78
N LEU A 173 2.13 -15.65 35.74
CA LEU A 173 2.31 -14.22 35.93
C LEU A 173 1.00 -13.45 35.86
N ASN A 174 -0.06 -14.00 35.24
CA ASN A 174 -1.31 -13.25 35.14
C ASN A 174 -1.91 -13.01 36.53
N GLY A 175 -2.04 -11.74 36.92
CA GLY A 175 -2.52 -11.32 38.23
C GLY A 175 -1.42 -11.17 39.29
N GLU A 176 -0.17 -11.54 38.98
CA GLU A 176 0.96 -11.35 39.87
C GLU A 176 1.53 -9.93 39.77
N GLN A 177 2.04 -9.42 40.89
CA GLN A 177 2.77 -8.16 40.90
C GLN A 177 4.09 -8.31 40.13
N ILE A 178 4.48 -7.28 39.38
CA ILE A 178 5.77 -7.27 38.68
C ILE A 178 6.92 -7.31 39.70
N GLY A 179 6.76 -6.56 40.79
CA GLY A 179 7.68 -6.58 41.93
C GLY A 179 9.08 -6.04 41.59
N GLY A 180 10.10 -6.67 42.17
CA GLY A 180 11.49 -6.23 42.08
C GLY A 180 11.89 -5.30 43.22
N LYS A 181 12.73 -4.29 42.93
CA LYS A 181 13.17 -3.32 43.95
C LYS A 181 11.98 -2.44 44.36
N LYS A 182 11.77 -2.19 45.66
CA LYS A 182 10.67 -1.32 46.17
C LYS A 182 10.66 0.10 45.60
N ARG A 183 11.83 0.61 45.19
CA ARG A 183 11.98 1.94 44.53
C ARG A 183 11.78 1.90 43.02
N SER A 184 11.54 0.72 42.43
CA SER A 184 11.25 0.57 41.02
C SER A 184 9.89 1.19 40.71
N PRO A 185 9.74 1.92 39.59
CA PRO A 185 8.45 2.48 39.19
C PRO A 185 7.39 1.40 38.94
N PHE A 186 7.82 0.18 38.62
CA PHE A 186 6.94 -0.94 38.25
C PHE A 186 6.54 -1.84 39.43
N TYR A 187 6.98 -1.54 40.65
CA TYR A 187 6.87 -2.49 41.78
C TYR A 187 5.43 -2.88 42.10
N TYR A 188 4.52 -1.90 42.10
CA TYR A 188 3.10 -2.10 42.43
C TYR A 188 2.24 -2.47 41.22
N ASP A 189 2.81 -2.48 40.02
CA ASP A 189 2.06 -2.86 38.83
C ASP A 189 1.83 -4.37 38.79
N ILE A 190 0.75 -4.75 38.11
CA ILE A 190 0.31 -6.14 37.98
C ILE A 190 0.46 -6.58 36.52
N TRP A 191 0.99 -7.79 36.32
CA TRP A 191 1.06 -8.43 35.02
C TRP A 191 -0.34 -8.82 34.53
N ASN A 192 -0.71 -8.36 33.33
CA ASN A 192 -1.92 -8.78 32.63
C ASN A 192 -1.54 -9.47 31.31
N ILE A 193 -1.26 -10.77 31.39
CA ILE A 193 -0.71 -11.56 30.28
C ILE A 193 -1.67 -12.68 29.93
N LYS A 194 -1.96 -12.84 28.64
CA LYS A 194 -2.82 -13.91 28.11
C LYS A 194 -2.11 -14.69 27.00
N TYR A 195 -2.08 -16.01 27.12
CA TYR A 195 -1.62 -16.86 26.03
C TYR A 195 -2.65 -16.89 24.89
N LEU A 196 -2.20 -16.69 23.66
CA LEU A 196 -3.05 -16.74 22.47
C LEU A 196 -2.95 -18.10 21.79
N LYS A 197 -4.04 -18.88 21.81
CA LYS A 197 -4.11 -20.19 21.15
C LYS A 197 -4.26 -20.01 19.64
N LYS A 198 -3.52 -20.81 18.85
CA LYS A 198 -3.52 -20.80 17.36
C LYS A 198 -3.03 -19.49 16.72
N PHE A 199 -2.57 -18.53 17.51
CA PHE A 199 -2.07 -17.26 17.00
C PHE A 199 -0.55 -17.32 16.81
N LYS A 200 -0.06 -16.87 15.66
CA LYS A 200 1.37 -16.75 15.38
C LYS A 200 1.76 -15.28 15.25
N TRP A 201 3.04 -15.00 15.47
CA TRP A 201 3.58 -13.65 15.28
C TRP A 201 3.41 -13.14 13.84
N ASP A 202 3.49 -14.04 12.86
CA ASP A 202 3.37 -13.67 11.45
C ASP A 202 1.96 -13.15 11.12
N ASP A 203 0.93 -13.64 11.82
CA ASP A 203 -0.44 -13.14 11.67
C ASP A 203 -0.55 -11.69 12.17
N LEU A 204 0.12 -11.38 13.28
CA LEU A 204 0.19 -10.01 13.83
C LEU A 204 0.86 -9.04 12.84
N VAL A 205 2.03 -9.42 12.32
CA VAL A 205 2.78 -8.58 11.39
C VAL A 205 2.03 -8.44 10.07
N GLY A 206 1.39 -9.50 9.58
CA GLY A 206 0.53 -9.46 8.41
C GLY A 206 -0.58 -8.43 8.55
N GLU A 207 -1.34 -8.48 9.65
CA GLU A 207 -2.44 -7.54 9.90
C GLU A 207 -1.95 -6.08 10.02
N ILE A 208 -0.82 -5.84 10.71
CA ILE A 208 -0.24 -4.49 10.82
C ILE A 208 0.23 -3.97 9.46
N ALA A 209 0.89 -4.80 8.67
CA ALA A 209 1.39 -4.45 7.34
C ALA A 209 0.22 -4.12 6.39
N GLU A 210 -0.84 -4.93 6.40
CA GLU A 210 -2.05 -4.68 5.60
C GLU A 210 -2.71 -3.36 5.97
N LYS A 211 -2.94 -3.09 7.25
CA LYS A 211 -3.54 -1.82 7.72
C LYS A 211 -2.69 -0.61 7.32
N THR A 212 -1.37 -0.74 7.45
CA THR A 212 -0.42 0.33 7.07
C THR A 212 -0.45 0.56 5.57
N HIS A 213 -0.40 -0.50 4.78
CA HIS A 213 -0.45 -0.43 3.32
C HIS A 213 -1.76 0.20 2.82
N ILE A 214 -2.92 -0.20 3.37
CA ILE A 214 -4.21 0.41 3.03
C ILE A 214 -4.22 1.91 3.36
N ARG A 215 -3.69 2.29 4.53
CA ARG A 215 -3.59 3.70 4.94
C ARG A 215 -2.70 4.50 3.99
N GLU A 216 -1.53 3.98 3.64
CA GLU A 216 -0.61 4.61 2.70
C GLU A 216 -1.21 4.73 1.30
N GLN A 217 -1.87 3.67 0.81
CA GLN A 217 -2.55 3.68 -0.47
C GLN A 217 -3.62 4.76 -0.52
N LYS A 218 -4.46 4.86 0.51
CA LYS A 218 -5.50 5.89 0.61
C LYS A 218 -4.88 7.29 0.60
N LEU A 219 -3.86 7.53 1.44
CA LEU A 219 -3.17 8.82 1.52
C LEU A 219 -2.50 9.18 0.19
N ASN A 220 -1.88 8.22 -0.50
CA ASN A 220 -1.25 8.43 -1.79
C ASN A 220 -2.26 8.76 -2.89
N LEU A 221 -3.44 8.14 -2.87
CA LEU A 221 -4.53 8.47 -3.80
C LEU A 221 -5.07 9.88 -3.54
N GLU A 222 -5.23 10.28 -2.28
CA GLU A 222 -5.63 11.65 -1.91
C GLU A 222 -4.59 12.68 -2.38
N ILE A 223 -3.30 12.43 -2.13
CA ILE A 223 -2.21 13.28 -2.61
C ILE A 223 -2.17 13.34 -4.14
N ALA A 224 -2.36 12.21 -4.83
CA ALA A 224 -2.35 12.15 -6.29
C ALA A 224 -3.53 12.93 -6.89
N ALA A 225 -4.72 12.83 -6.28
CA ALA A 225 -5.88 13.61 -6.69
C ALA A 225 -5.64 15.12 -6.52
N ALA A 226 -5.10 15.53 -5.37
CA ALA A 226 -4.74 16.94 -5.11
C ALA A 226 -3.66 17.47 -6.07
N LYS A 227 -2.62 16.66 -6.35
CA LYS A 227 -1.58 16.99 -7.34
C LYS A 227 -2.18 17.16 -8.73
N LYS A 228 -3.02 16.23 -9.19
CA LYS A 228 -3.70 16.31 -10.48
C LYS A 228 -4.55 17.58 -10.61
N GLN A 229 -5.27 17.96 -9.56
CA GLN A 229 -6.04 19.20 -9.52
C GLN A 229 -5.14 20.44 -9.60
N ARG A 230 -4.05 20.47 -8.83
CA ARG A 230 -3.05 21.56 -8.87
C ARG A 230 -2.43 21.70 -10.27
N ASP A 231 -1.99 20.62 -10.86
CA ASP A 231 -1.32 20.62 -12.17
C ASP A 231 -2.31 21.06 -13.28
N HIS A 232 -3.57 20.62 -13.18
CA HIS A 232 -4.63 21.08 -14.08
C HIS A 232 -4.82 22.61 -13.98
N TYR A 233 -4.87 23.16 -12.76
CA TYR A 233 -4.98 24.61 -12.54
C TYR A 233 -3.80 25.37 -13.15
N LEU A 234 -2.56 24.92 -12.89
CA LEU A 234 -1.35 25.53 -13.47
C LEU A 234 -1.42 25.55 -15.00
N SER A 235 -1.79 24.42 -15.63
CA SER A 235 -1.91 24.33 -17.09
C SER A 235 -2.98 25.29 -17.66
N ASN A 236 -4.08 25.53 -16.95
CA ASN A 236 -5.14 26.43 -17.39
C ASN A 236 -4.72 27.90 -17.25
N VAL A 237 -3.97 28.24 -16.20
CA VAL A 237 -3.39 29.58 -16.03
C VAL A 237 -2.38 29.88 -17.13
N GLU A 238 -1.51 28.93 -17.48
CA GLU A 238 -0.56 29.06 -18.59
C GLU A 238 -1.27 29.23 -19.95
N LYS A 239 -2.30 28.43 -20.24
CA LYS A 239 -3.15 28.59 -21.43
C LYS A 239 -3.81 29.97 -21.47
N SER A 240 -4.32 30.48 -20.35
CA SER A 240 -4.89 31.82 -20.28
C SER A 240 -3.86 32.91 -20.58
N ARG A 241 -2.64 32.81 -20.01
CA ARG A 241 -1.54 33.76 -20.29
C ARG A 241 -1.14 33.75 -21.77
N THR A 242 -0.96 32.58 -22.35
CA THR A 242 -0.62 32.45 -23.79
C THR A 242 -1.72 33.01 -24.68
N LEU A 243 -3.00 32.73 -24.39
CA LEU A 243 -4.13 33.30 -25.12
C LEU A 243 -4.20 34.83 -25.02
N LYS A 244 -3.92 35.41 -23.84
CA LYS A 244 -3.84 36.87 -23.66
C LYS A 244 -2.76 37.49 -24.55
N HIS A 245 -1.56 36.93 -24.57
CA HIS A 245 -0.49 37.40 -25.45
C HIS A 245 -0.84 37.28 -26.93
N ILE A 246 -1.52 36.21 -27.34
CA ILE A 246 -2.00 36.06 -28.72
C ILE A 246 -3.04 37.14 -29.05
N GLN A 247 -4.00 37.38 -28.15
CA GLN A 247 -5.02 38.42 -28.33
C GLN A 247 -4.39 39.81 -28.42
N GLU A 248 -3.42 40.13 -27.57
CA GLU A 248 -2.67 41.39 -27.61
C GLU A 248 -1.94 41.57 -28.95
N ARG A 249 -1.24 40.53 -29.44
CA ARG A 249 -0.58 40.58 -30.77
C ARG A 249 -1.59 40.78 -31.90
N ARG A 250 -2.73 40.08 -31.88
CA ARG A 250 -3.79 40.23 -32.88
C ARG A 250 -4.39 41.63 -32.87
N LYS A 251 -4.68 42.18 -31.69
CA LYS A 251 -5.18 43.56 -31.53
C LYS A 251 -4.16 44.59 -32.02
N LYS A 252 -2.86 44.40 -31.76
CA LYS A 252 -1.81 45.29 -32.29
C LYS A 252 -1.75 45.25 -33.81
N LYS A 253 -1.75 44.05 -34.43
CA LYS A 253 -1.77 43.89 -35.89
C LYS A 253 -2.99 44.56 -36.53
N GLN A 254 -4.19 44.32 -35.98
CA GLN A 254 -5.42 44.96 -36.43
C GLN A 254 -5.41 46.50 -36.29
N LYS A 255 -4.70 47.05 -35.29
CA LYS A 255 -4.51 48.50 -35.13
C LYS A 255 -3.50 49.08 -36.12
N THR A 256 -2.47 48.33 -36.52
CA THR A 256 -1.49 48.76 -37.54
C THR A 256 -1.99 48.57 -38.98
N GLU A 257 -2.89 47.61 -39.22
CA GLU A 257 -3.51 47.35 -40.54
C GLU A 257 -4.81 48.16 -40.75
N GLY A 258 -5.21 48.96 -39.76
CA GLY A 258 -6.45 49.76 -39.76
C GLY A 258 -6.40 51.09 -40.54
N THR A 259 -5.42 51.31 -41.41
CA THR A 259 -5.40 52.52 -42.27
C THR A 259 -5.70 52.24 -43.74
N GLU A 260 -5.40 51.07 -44.30
CA GLU A 260 -5.88 50.69 -45.65
C GLU A 260 -5.85 49.15 -45.79
N PHE A 261 -7.00 48.48 -45.92
CA PHE A 261 -7.30 47.63 -47.09
C PHE A 261 -8.71 47.02 -47.03
N ASN A 262 -9.27 46.93 -48.23
CA ASN A 262 -10.57 46.43 -48.62
C ASN A 262 -10.83 44.98 -48.19
N GLU A 263 -12.12 44.67 -48.08
CA GLU A 263 -12.72 43.35 -47.87
C GLU A 263 -12.20 42.32 -48.88
N VAL A 264 -11.19 41.53 -48.50
CA VAL A 264 -10.90 40.24 -49.14
C VAL A 264 -10.95 39.17 -48.06
N ARG A 265 -12.03 38.39 -48.12
CA ARG A 265 -12.21 37.15 -47.40
C ARG A 265 -11.10 36.19 -47.82
N GLU A 266 -9.99 36.19 -47.09
CA GLU A 266 -8.97 35.14 -47.22
C GLU A 266 -9.58 33.83 -46.71
N GLU A 267 -10.14 33.06 -47.65
CA GLU A 267 -10.22 31.62 -47.50
C GLU A 267 -8.80 31.12 -47.21
N LYS A 268 -8.56 30.75 -45.96
CA LYS A 268 -7.38 29.97 -45.60
C LYS A 268 -7.48 28.66 -46.35
N SER A 269 -6.93 28.63 -47.56
CA SER A 269 -6.60 27.40 -48.25
C SER A 269 -5.67 26.63 -47.32
N ALA A 270 -6.26 25.66 -46.60
CA ALA A 270 -5.48 24.65 -45.92
C ALA A 270 -4.61 24.04 -47.01
N ARG A 271 -3.30 24.35 -47.01
CA ARG A 271 -2.37 23.72 -47.95
C ARG A 271 -2.61 22.24 -47.79
N ARG A 272 -3.16 21.61 -48.83
CA ARG A 272 -3.34 20.17 -48.86
C ARG A 272 -1.94 19.60 -48.76
N ILE A 273 -1.57 19.15 -47.56
CA ILE A 273 -0.34 18.40 -47.37
C ILE A 273 -0.46 17.23 -48.33
N GLN A 274 0.45 17.14 -49.29
CA GLN A 274 0.48 16.00 -50.19
C GLN A 274 0.82 14.78 -49.34
N GLN A 275 -0.21 14.02 -48.95
CA GLN A 275 -0.01 12.70 -48.42
C GLN A 275 0.65 11.89 -49.53
N LYS A 276 1.91 11.48 -49.31
CA LYS A 276 2.58 10.53 -50.18
C LYS A 276 1.65 9.33 -50.31
N LYS A 277 1.33 8.92 -51.53
CA LYS A 277 0.63 7.65 -51.76
C LYS A 277 1.47 6.56 -51.09
N PRO A 278 0.87 5.65 -50.31
CA PRO A 278 1.63 4.52 -49.76
C PRO A 278 2.33 3.81 -50.91
N VAL A 279 3.64 3.59 -50.75
CA VAL A 279 4.47 2.88 -51.72
C VAL A 279 3.82 1.52 -51.94
N GLU A 280 3.43 1.23 -53.18
CA GLU A 280 2.99 -0.11 -53.53
C GLU A 280 4.20 -1.03 -53.39
N GLU A 281 4.16 -1.88 -52.36
CA GLU A 281 5.05 -3.03 -52.27
C GLU A 281 4.78 -3.90 -53.50
N THR A 282 5.68 -3.82 -54.48
CA THR A 282 5.84 -4.86 -55.51
C THR A 282 6.23 -6.15 -54.78
N GLY A 283 5.20 -6.92 -54.37
CA GLY A 283 5.36 -8.11 -53.55
C GLY A 283 4.01 -8.61 -53.05
N ALA A 284 3.28 -9.29 -53.91
CA ALA A 284 1.97 -9.89 -53.66
C ALA A 284 1.85 -10.63 -52.31
N LYS A 285 1.00 -10.11 -51.39
CA LYS A 285 0.09 -10.88 -50.52
C LYS A 285 -1.17 -10.05 -50.21
N ILE A 286 -2.24 -10.29 -50.96
CA ILE A 286 -3.57 -9.70 -50.74
C ILE A 286 -4.08 -10.21 -49.38
N LYS A 287 -4.13 -9.36 -48.35
CA LYS A 287 -4.95 -9.63 -47.16
C LYS A 287 -6.40 -9.23 -47.49
N PRO A 288 -7.40 -10.09 -47.26
CA PRO A 288 -8.79 -9.78 -47.59
C PRO A 288 -9.27 -8.61 -46.72
N LYS A 289 -9.70 -7.52 -47.37
CA LYS A 289 -10.40 -6.43 -46.68
C LYS A 289 -11.82 -6.89 -46.38
N LEU A 290 -12.21 -6.80 -45.11
CA LEU A 290 -13.57 -7.15 -44.67
C LEU A 290 -14.60 -6.23 -45.35
N PRO A 291 -15.75 -6.76 -45.81
CA PRO A 291 -16.79 -5.98 -46.47
C PRO A 291 -17.39 -4.94 -45.52
N LYS A 292 -17.74 -3.78 -46.09
CA LYS A 292 -18.20 -2.59 -45.34
C LYS A 292 -19.45 -2.84 -44.49
N ASP A 293 -20.28 -3.79 -44.88
CA ASP A 293 -21.50 -4.17 -44.16
C ASP A 293 -21.21 -4.78 -42.77
N ILE A 294 -20.05 -5.42 -42.59
CA ILE A 294 -19.63 -5.94 -41.27
C ILE A 294 -19.19 -4.78 -40.35
N LEU A 295 -18.57 -3.74 -40.91
CA LEU A 295 -18.12 -2.58 -40.14
C LEU A 295 -19.30 -1.67 -39.73
N ALA A 296 -20.34 -1.60 -40.57
CA ALA A 296 -21.55 -0.85 -40.28
C ALA A 296 -22.32 -1.41 -39.07
N GLY A 297 -22.29 -2.73 -38.84
CA GLY A 297 -22.93 -3.35 -37.68
C GLY A 297 -22.18 -3.18 -36.34
N VAL A 298 -20.88 -2.86 -36.37
CA VAL A 298 -20.05 -2.70 -35.15
C VAL A 298 -20.01 -1.26 -34.66
N PHE A 299 -20.03 -0.28 -35.57
CA PHE A 299 -19.94 1.15 -35.25
C PHE A 299 -21.21 1.94 -35.56
N GLY A 300 -22.14 1.38 -36.35
CA GLY A 300 -23.47 1.93 -36.59
C GLY A 300 -24.50 1.25 -35.68
N GLY A 301 -24.39 1.49 -34.38
CA GLY A 301 -25.51 1.27 -33.47
C GLY A 301 -26.43 2.50 -33.45
N PRO A 302 -27.74 2.32 -33.17
CA PRO A 302 -28.77 3.36 -33.25
C PRO A 302 -28.56 4.55 -32.29
#